data_AF-A0A2V9Y1T0-F1
#
_entry.id   AF-A0A2V9Y1T0-F1
#
_cell.length_a   1.000
_cell.length_b   1.000
_cell.length_c   1.000
_cell.angle_alpha   90.00
_cell.angle_beta   90.00
_cell.angle_gamma   90.00
#
_symmetry.space_group_name_H-M   'P 1'
#
loop_
_entity.id
_entity.type
_entity.pdbx_description
1 polymer ?
#
loop_
_entity_poly.entity_id
_entity_poly.type
_entity_poly.pdbx_seq_one_letter_code
_entity_poly.pdbx_strand_id
1 'polypeptide(L)' 'SHNAIIASPSNRPPNKYPAGNYFPAAASAVGFVNYNNSIGGDYHLRSSSPYKNAGSDGKDLGADMNALDAAIAGVR' A
#
# COMPACT_ATOMS: atom_id res chain seq x y z
N SER A 1 5.86 -10.85 8.71
CA SER A 1 5.66 -9.99 7.54
C SER A 1 4.31 -9.32 7.65
N HIS A 2 4.26 -7.99 7.56
CA HIS A 2 3.01 -7.24 7.50
C HIS A 2 2.81 -6.77 6.06
N ASN A 3 1.64 -7.02 5.47
CA ASN A 3 1.27 -6.50 4.14
C ASN A 3 -0.15 -5.94 4.19
N ALA A 4 -0.49 -5.03 3.28
CA ALA A 4 -1.86 -4.61 3.05
C ALA A 4 -2.37 -5.20 1.72
N ILE A 5 -3.43 -6.00 1.77
CA ILE A 5 -4.04 -6.63 0.60
C ILE A 5 -5.43 -6.00 0.42
N ILE A 6 -5.57 -5.19 -0.63
CA ILE A 6 -6.84 -4.52 -0.92
C ILE A 6 -7.86 -5.56 -1.40
N ALA A 7 -9.05 -5.49 -0.82
CA ALA A 7 -10.15 -6.42 -0.98
C ALA A 7 -9.92 -7.80 -0.33
N SER A 8 -10.99 -8.31 0.27
CA SER A 8 -11.06 -9.62 0.92
C SER A 8 -12.30 -10.36 0.44
N PRO A 9 -12.31 -10.85 -0.83
CA PRO A 9 -13.46 -11.55 -1.37
C PRO A 9 -13.72 -12.83 -0.57
N SER A 10 -14.98 -13.28 -0.52
CA SER A 10 -15.39 -14.43 0.30
C SER A 10 -14.67 -15.75 -0.03
N ASN A 11 -14.19 -15.90 -1.27
CA ASN A 11 -13.40 -17.06 -1.71
C ASN A 11 -11.89 -16.97 -1.38
N ARG A 12 -11.41 -15.81 -0.90
CA ARG A 12 -10.03 -15.60 -0.41
C ARG A 12 -10.05 -14.80 0.90
N PRO A 13 -10.61 -15.38 1.98
CA PRO A 13 -10.72 -14.70 3.25
C PRO A 13 -9.34 -14.46 3.91
N PRO A 14 -9.23 -13.50 4.85
CA PRO A 14 -7.98 -13.16 5.53
C PRO A 14 -7.21 -14.34 6.13
N ASN A 15 -7.90 -15.34 6.68
CA ASN A 15 -7.28 -16.52 7.31
C ASN A 15 -6.58 -17.48 6.32
N LYS A 16 -6.67 -17.24 5.00
CA LYS A 16 -5.89 -17.96 3.99
C LYS A 16 -4.48 -17.41 3.81
N TYR A 17 -4.20 -16.22 4.34
CA TYR A 17 -2.89 -15.60 4.33
C TYR A 17 -2.21 -15.77 5.70
N PRO A 18 -0.87 -15.71 5.77
CA PRO A 18 -0.18 -15.66 7.05
C PRO A 18 -0.74 -14.56 7.97
N ALA A 19 -0.71 -14.80 9.28
CA ALA A 19 -1.14 -13.81 10.26
C ALA A 19 -0.28 -12.53 10.17
N GLY A 20 -0.88 -11.39 10.53
CA GLY A 20 -0.22 -10.07 10.48
C GLY A 20 -0.45 -9.28 9.19
N ASN A 21 -1.21 -9.81 8.23
CA ASN A 21 -1.65 -9.03 7.07
C ASN A 21 -2.90 -8.18 7.39
N TYR A 22 -3.00 -7.03 6.73
CA TYR A 22 -4.13 -6.12 6.78
C TYR A 22 -4.98 -6.26 5.51
N PHE A 23 -6.29 -6.05 5.63
CA PHE A 23 -7.25 -6.26 4.54
C PHE A 23 -8.20 -5.06 4.38
N PRO A 24 -7.70 -3.89 3.92
CA PRO A 24 -8.57 -2.76 3.60
C PRO A 24 -9.63 -3.14 2.56
N ALA A 25 -10.86 -2.72 2.77
CA ALA A 25 -11.98 -3.05 1.89
C ALA A 25 -11.88 -2.39 0.50
N ALA A 26 -11.21 -1.24 0.39
CA ALA A 26 -11.04 -0.49 -0.85
C ALA A 26 -9.78 0.38 -0.81
N ALA A 27 -9.32 0.83 -1.98
CA ALA A 27 -8.16 1.72 -2.10
C ALA A 27 -8.31 3.04 -1.30
N SER A 28 -9.53 3.55 -1.15
CA SER A 28 -9.81 4.74 -0.33
C SER A 28 -9.48 4.53 1.16
N ALA A 29 -9.57 3.30 1.66
CA ALA A 29 -9.21 2.96 3.04
C ALA A 29 -7.69 2.87 3.26
N VAL A 30 -6.89 2.86 2.19
CA VAL A 30 -5.42 2.83 2.28
C VAL A 30 -4.86 4.18 2.70
N GLY A 31 -5.47 5.28 2.26
CA GLY A 31 -4.96 6.62 2.56
C GLY A 31 -3.74 7.01 1.71
N PHE A 32 -3.76 6.66 0.41
CA PHE A 32 -2.82 7.22 -0.57
C PHE A 32 -2.92 8.76 -0.63
N VAL A 33 -1.83 9.44 -1.00
CA VAL A 33 -1.82 10.88 -1.25
C VAL A 33 -2.75 11.22 -2.40
N ASN A 34 -2.66 10.49 -3.53
CA ASN A 34 -3.60 10.58 -4.63
C ASN A 34 -3.71 9.24 -5.37
N TYR A 35 -4.79 8.49 -5.16
CA TYR A 35 -4.98 7.22 -5.87
C TYR A 35 -5.24 7.37 -7.38
N ASN A 36 -5.79 8.51 -7.82
CA ASN A 36 -6.20 8.82 -9.20
C ASN A 36 -6.83 7.66 -9.99
N ASN A 37 -7.70 6.87 -9.35
CA ASN A 37 -8.33 5.68 -9.95
C ASN A 37 -7.32 4.73 -10.65
N SER A 38 -6.13 4.59 -10.08
CA SER A 38 -5.03 3.76 -10.61
C SER A 38 -4.28 4.31 -11.84
N ILE A 39 -4.52 5.56 -12.26
CA ILE A 39 -3.90 6.13 -13.47
C ILE A 39 -2.95 7.25 -13.09
N GLY A 40 -1.65 6.97 -12.98
CA GLY A 40 -0.65 8.00 -12.64
C GLY A 40 -0.88 8.66 -11.28
N GLY A 41 -1.36 7.88 -10.30
CA GLY A 41 -1.55 8.35 -8.94
C GLY A 41 -0.24 8.56 -8.18
N ASP A 42 -0.32 9.31 -7.09
CA ASP A 42 0.69 9.35 -6.04
C ASP A 42 0.32 8.31 -4.95
N TYR A 43 1.03 7.18 -5.00
CA TYR A 43 0.82 6.04 -4.10
C TYR A 43 1.64 6.13 -2.81
N HIS A 44 2.27 7.27 -2.51
CA HIS A 44 2.76 7.52 -1.17
C HIS A 44 1.60 7.46 -0.16
N LEU A 45 1.90 7.01 1.06
CA LEU A 45 0.93 7.03 2.14
C LEU A 45 0.92 8.39 2.82
N ARG A 46 -0.30 8.94 3.00
CA ARG A 46 -0.51 10.13 3.83
C ARG A 46 -0.03 9.84 5.26
N SER A 47 0.37 10.88 5.99
CA SER A 47 0.72 10.75 7.41
C SER A 47 -0.42 10.19 8.27
N SER A 48 -1.67 10.37 7.84
CA SER A 48 -2.87 9.82 8.49
C SER A 48 -3.24 8.40 8.04
N SER A 49 -2.49 7.79 7.12
CA SER A 49 -2.75 6.41 6.68
C SER A 49 -2.51 5.45 7.85
N PRO A 50 -3.41 4.48 8.10
CA PRO A 50 -3.18 3.43 9.09
C PRO A 50 -2.02 2.49 8.69
N TYR A 51 -1.52 2.59 7.46
CA TYR A 51 -0.46 1.75 6.91
C TYR A 51 0.89 2.48 6.81
N LYS A 52 0.95 3.75 7.24
CA LYS A 52 2.18 4.52 7.38
C LYS A 52 3.08 3.83 8.42
N ASN A 53 4.34 3.56 8.07
CA ASN A 53 5.32 2.88 8.94
C ASN A 53 4.88 1.49 9.49
N ALA A 54 3.86 0.85 8.88
CA ALA A 54 3.31 -0.42 9.38
C ALA A 54 4.05 -1.68 8.88
N GLY A 55 5.10 -1.49 8.07
CA GLY A 55 6.01 -2.56 7.66
C GLY A 55 6.75 -3.17 8.85
N SER A 56 7.14 -4.43 8.74
CA SER A 56 7.97 -5.09 9.76
C SER A 56 9.36 -4.47 9.92
N ASP A 57 9.78 -3.66 8.96
CA ASP A 57 11.00 -2.85 8.97
C ASP A 57 10.75 -1.38 9.37
N GLY A 58 9.54 -1.04 9.81
CA GLY A 58 9.14 0.31 10.20
C GLY A 58 8.90 1.27 9.03
N LYS A 59 8.96 0.79 7.78
CA LYS A 59 8.60 1.59 6.59
C LYS A 59 7.13 1.48 6.25
N ASP A 60 6.69 2.33 5.32
CA ASP A 60 5.35 2.27 4.75
C ASP A 60 5.08 0.92 4.09
N LEU A 61 3.85 0.42 4.23
CA LEU A 61 3.43 -0.77 3.48
C LEU A 61 3.25 -0.41 1.99
N GLY A 62 3.93 -1.16 1.12
CA GLY A 62 3.87 -0.98 -0.32
C GLY A 62 5.26 -0.79 -0.93
N ALA A 63 5.29 -0.19 -2.12
CA ALA A 63 6.55 0.19 -2.75
C ALA A 63 7.14 1.44 -2.09
N ASP A 64 8.47 1.52 -2.04
CA ASP A 64 9.17 2.77 -1.74
C ASP A 64 9.08 3.69 -2.96
N MET A 65 8.04 4.51 -2.99
CA MET A 65 7.76 5.41 -4.10
C MET A 65 8.84 6.48 -4.27
N ASN A 66 9.49 6.93 -3.18
CA ASN A 66 10.63 7.86 -3.27
C ASN A 66 11.82 7.22 -3.99
N ALA A 67 12.15 5.97 -3.64
CA ALA A 67 13.24 5.24 -4.29
C ALA A 67 12.93 4.94 -5.76
N LEU A 68 11.67 4.59 -6.07
CA LEU A 68 11.22 4.38 -7.44
C LEU A 68 11.33 5.66 -8.27
N ASP A 69 10.77 6.77 -7.78
CA ASP A 69 10.80 8.06 -8.47
C ASP A 69 12.24 8.52 -8.74
N ALA A 70 13.14 8.32 -7.77
CA ALA A 70 14.56 8.60 -7.93
C ALA A 70 15.23 7.70 -8.99
N ALA A 71 14.88 6.42 -9.05
CA ALA A 71 15.46 5.47 -9.99
C ALA A 71 15.02 5.71 -11.45
N ILE A 72 13.81 6.22 -11.65
CA ILE A 72 13.27 6.50 -13.00
C ILE A 72 13.47 7.95 -13.44
N ALA A 73 13.98 8.82 -12.55
CA ALA A 73 14.26 10.20 -12.87
C ALA A 73 15.24 10.30 -14.05
N GLY A 74 14.80 10.91 -15.15
CA GLY A 74 15.64 11.16 -16.32
C GLY A 74 15.70 10.02 -17.35
N VAL A 75 14.95 8.93 -17.17
CA VAL A 75 14.77 7.90 -18.21
C VAL A 75 13.99 8.52 -19.37
N ARG A 76 14.53 8.40 -20.60
CA ARG A 76 13.97 8.94 -21.85
C ARG A 76 13.90 7.86 -22.91
#